data_AF-A0A7L9AF26-F1
#
_entry.id   AF-A0A7L9AF26-F1
#
_cell.length_a   1.000
_cell.length_b   1.000
_cell.length_c   1.000
_cell.angle_alpha   90.00
_cell.angle_beta   90.00
_cell.angle_gamma   90.00
#
_symmetry.space_group_name_H-M   'P 1'
#
loop_
_entity.id
_entity.type
_entity.pdbx_description
1 polymer ?
#
loop_
_entity_poly.entity_id
_entity_poly.type
_entity_poly.pdbx_seq_one_letter_code
_entity_poly.pdbx_strand_id
1 'polypeptide(L)'
;LVCILGGLEAFYVPLQIRERQDTKNFIRIGLHAEEKQTEAFERIVRNAIALERSRIFARDIGGSDPERMAPAKIVEYVKKSFAEDQNNITIKVIEDEEVIAQEYPLLAAVSRAANRIDQHKARVVEIKYSS
;
A
#
# COMPACT_ATOMS: atom_id res chain seq x y z
N LEU A 1 17.21 13.41 -4.51
CA LEU A 1 15.97 12.61 -4.56
C LEU A 1 16.16 11.29 -5.31
N VAL A 2 16.47 11.33 -6.61
CA VAL A 2 16.59 10.11 -7.45
C VAL A 2 17.58 9.09 -6.90
N CYS A 3 18.78 9.51 -6.45
CA CYS A 3 19.78 8.60 -5.87
C CYS A 3 19.28 7.91 -4.59
N ILE A 4 18.55 8.64 -3.73
CA ILE A 4 17.97 8.08 -2.50
C ILE A 4 16.90 7.05 -2.87
N LEU A 5 16.02 7.36 -3.82
CA LEU A 5 14.99 6.41 -4.29
C LEU A 5 15.60 5.15 -4.89
N GLY A 6 16.62 5.28 -5.75
CA GLY A 6 17.31 4.11 -6.30
C GLY A 6 17.99 3.26 -5.23
N GLY A 7 18.58 3.90 -4.23
CA GLY A 7 19.13 3.20 -3.06
C GLY A 7 18.05 2.49 -2.24
N LEU A 8 16.94 3.17 -1.93
CA LEU A 8 15.84 2.61 -1.14
C LEU A 8 15.12 1.46 -1.87
N GLU A 9 14.96 1.55 -3.18
CA GLU A 9 14.34 0.50 -4.00
C GLU A 9 15.11 -0.83 -3.92
N ALA A 10 16.44 -0.79 -3.87
CA ALA A 10 17.27 -1.99 -3.71
C ALA A 10 17.03 -2.71 -2.37
N PHE A 11 16.42 -2.04 -1.39
CA PHE A 11 16.06 -2.61 -0.10
C PHE A 11 14.61 -3.10 -0.04
N TYR A 12 13.86 -3.02 -1.13
CA TYR A 12 12.54 -3.63 -1.17
C TYR A 12 12.64 -5.14 -0.97
N VAL A 13 11.85 -5.65 -0.02
CA VAL A 13 11.69 -7.08 0.21
C VAL A 13 10.23 -7.45 -0.02
N PRO A 14 9.93 -8.40 -0.92
CA PRO A 14 8.57 -8.83 -1.19
C PRO A 14 7.83 -9.29 0.07
N LEU A 15 6.52 -9.05 0.11
CA LEU A 15 5.66 -9.41 1.25
C LEU A 15 5.84 -10.88 1.68
N GLN A 16 5.91 -11.81 0.73
CA GLN A 16 6.04 -13.24 1.00
C GLN A 16 7.32 -13.61 1.75
N ILE A 17 8.40 -12.87 1.51
CA ILE A 17 9.68 -13.09 2.19
C ILE A 17 9.62 -12.51 3.60
N ARG A 18 9.01 -11.32 3.76
CA ARG A 18 8.81 -10.67 5.06
C ARG A 18 7.91 -11.46 6.01
N GLU A 19 6.96 -12.24 5.49
CA GLU A 19 6.09 -13.12 6.29
C GLU A 19 6.81 -14.38 6.78
N ARG A 20 7.83 -14.85 6.06
CA ARG A 20 8.51 -16.12 6.35
C ARG A 20 9.64 -15.98 7.36
N GLN A 21 10.35 -14.86 7.34
CA GLN A 21 11.54 -14.66 8.17
C GLN A 21 11.77 -13.17 8.45
N ASP A 22 12.61 -12.88 9.43
CA ASP A 22 13.12 -11.51 9.60
C ASP A 22 14.09 -11.19 8.45
N THR A 23 13.87 -10.06 7.81
CA THR A 23 14.61 -9.61 6.63
C THR A 23 15.44 -8.35 6.91
N LYS A 24 15.54 -7.94 8.18
CA LYS A 24 16.33 -6.77 8.60
C LYS A 24 17.82 -7.08 8.51
N ASN A 25 18.41 -6.78 7.36
CA ASN A 25 19.84 -6.91 7.13
C ASN A 25 20.64 -5.65 7.49
N PHE A 26 19.96 -4.55 7.81
CA PHE A 26 20.56 -3.27 8.20
C PHE A 26 19.59 -2.49 9.10
N ILE A 27 20.13 -1.56 9.89
CA ILE A 27 19.37 -0.79 10.88
C ILE A 27 19.19 0.68 10.44
N ARG A 28 20.20 1.26 9.75
CA ARG A 28 20.21 2.67 9.34
C ARG A 28 20.99 2.87 8.05
N ILE A 29 20.61 3.89 7.28
CA ILE A 29 21.33 4.38 6.11
C ILE A 29 21.68 5.85 6.39
N GLY A 30 22.96 6.18 6.30
CA GLY A 30 23.43 7.56 6.37
C GLY A 30 23.42 8.20 4.97
N LEU A 31 22.95 9.44 4.88
CA LEU A 31 23.04 10.23 3.66
C LEU A 31 24.05 11.35 3.88
N HIS A 32 25.02 11.46 2.98
CA HIS A 32 26.00 12.53 3.01
C HIS A 32 25.68 13.56 1.93
N ALA A 33 25.79 14.84 2.30
CA ALA A 33 25.76 15.97 1.39
C ALA A 33 26.90 16.91 1.78
N GLU A 34 27.58 17.47 0.77
CA GLU A 34 28.70 18.41 0.98
C GLU A 34 28.21 19.74 1.59
N GLU A 35 26.98 20.14 1.28
CA GLU A 35 26.33 21.29 1.89
C GLU A 35 25.83 20.96 3.32
N LYS A 36 25.84 21.96 4.21
CA LYS A 36 25.24 21.84 5.56
C LYS A 36 23.79 21.34 5.44
N GLN A 37 23.30 20.58 6.43
CA GLN A 37 21.90 20.17 6.50
C GLN A 37 20.97 21.38 6.33
N THR A 38 20.35 21.50 5.16
CA THR A 38 19.36 22.52 4.85
C THR A 38 17.96 21.94 4.97
N GLU A 39 16.97 22.79 5.21
CA GLU A 39 15.56 22.40 5.15
C GLU A 39 15.19 21.74 3.80
N ALA A 40 15.83 22.19 2.72
CA ALA A 40 15.67 21.61 1.40
C ALA A 40 16.14 20.15 1.34
N PHE A 41 17.29 19.83 1.95
CA PHE A 41 17.79 18.46 2.04
C PHE A 41 16.83 17.58 2.86
N GLU A 42 16.42 18.04 4.03
CA GLU A 42 15.48 17.31 4.89
C GLU A 42 14.14 17.05 4.18
N ARG A 43 13.62 18.02 3.42
CA ARG A 43 12.42 17.84 2.60
C ARG A 43 12.62 16.78 1.51
N ILE A 44 13.79 16.76 0.86
CA ILE A 44 14.12 15.73 -0.14
C ILE A 44 14.12 14.33 0.50
N VAL A 45 14.71 14.20 1.69
CA VAL A 45 14.75 12.92 2.43
C VAL A 45 13.34 12.47 2.81
N ARG A 46 12.52 13.36 3.40
CA ARG A 46 11.12 13.06 3.74
C ARG A 46 10.31 12.62 2.51
N ASN A 47 10.44 13.34 1.40
CA ASN A 47 9.75 13.00 0.15
C ASN A 47 10.23 11.65 -0.40
N ALA A 48 11.54 11.36 -0.34
CA ALA A 48 12.07 10.08 -0.79
C ALA A 48 11.50 8.90 0.01
N ILE A 49 11.44 9.04 1.34
CA ILE A 49 10.87 8.02 2.22
C ILE A 49 9.38 7.83 1.95
N ALA A 50 8.62 8.91 1.82
CA ALA A 50 7.19 8.84 1.52
C ALA A 50 6.92 8.14 0.17
N LEU A 51 7.68 8.50 -0.86
CA LEU A 51 7.57 7.89 -2.18
C LEU A 51 7.99 6.42 -2.20
N GLU A 52 9.04 6.04 -1.48
CA GLU A 52 9.39 4.62 -1.43
C GLU A 52 8.36 3.80 -0.65
N ARG A 53 7.85 4.32 0.48
CA ARG A 53 6.77 3.65 1.22
C ARG A 53 5.54 3.43 0.35
N SER A 54 5.15 4.41 -0.47
CA SER A 54 4.02 4.25 -1.39
C SER A 54 4.29 3.26 -2.51
N ARG A 55 5.53 3.20 -3.03
CA ARG A 55 5.95 2.17 -3.99
C ARG A 55 5.91 0.78 -3.38
N ILE A 56 6.42 0.59 -2.16
CA ILE A 56 6.34 -0.69 -1.44
C ILE A 56 4.88 -1.12 -1.28
N PHE A 57 4.00 -0.20 -0.84
CA PHE A 57 2.56 -0.45 -0.73
C PHE A 57 1.94 -0.91 -2.06
N ALA A 58 2.26 -0.23 -3.18
CA ALA A 58 1.76 -0.60 -4.49
C ALA A 58 2.34 -1.95 -4.99
N ARG A 59 3.63 -2.20 -4.77
CA ARG A 59 4.29 -3.47 -5.12
C ARG A 59 3.73 -4.64 -4.32
N ASP A 60 3.39 -4.43 -3.06
CA ASP A 60 2.78 -5.46 -2.22
C ASP A 60 1.40 -5.86 -2.75
N ILE A 61 0.56 -4.89 -3.11
CA ILE A 61 -0.78 -5.16 -3.65
C ILE A 61 -0.70 -5.79 -5.05
N GLY A 62 0.10 -5.21 -5.95
CA GLY A 62 0.14 -5.60 -7.36
C GLY A 62 1.10 -6.76 -7.69
N GLY A 63 2.08 -7.02 -6.84
CA GLY A 63 3.13 -8.01 -7.08
C GLY A 63 3.06 -9.25 -6.18
N SER A 64 2.15 -9.27 -5.19
CA SER A 64 1.91 -10.47 -4.38
C SER A 64 0.99 -11.46 -5.09
N ASP A 65 0.92 -12.68 -4.60
CA ASP A 65 0.04 -13.70 -5.16
C ASP A 65 -1.45 -13.43 -4.82
N PRO A 66 -2.39 -13.96 -5.63
CA PRO A 66 -3.82 -13.71 -5.44
C PRO A 66 -4.40 -14.16 -4.10
N GLU A 67 -3.75 -15.07 -3.37
CA GLU A 67 -4.22 -15.51 -2.05
C GLU A 67 -3.86 -14.50 -0.97
N ARG A 68 -2.62 -13.99 -0.98
CA ARG A 68 -2.15 -12.96 -0.03
C ARG A 68 -2.74 -11.58 -0.28
N MET A 69 -3.10 -11.28 -1.52
CA MET A 69 -3.77 -10.03 -1.91
C MET A 69 -5.13 -10.30 -2.56
N ALA A 70 -5.87 -11.24 -2.00
CA ALA A 70 -7.30 -11.38 -2.31
C ALA A 70 -8.05 -10.09 -1.92
N PRO A 71 -9.22 -9.79 -2.51
CA PRO A 71 -9.97 -8.55 -2.24
C PRO A 71 -10.13 -8.21 -0.75
N ALA A 72 -10.51 -9.18 0.08
CA ALA A 72 -10.63 -8.97 1.52
C ALA A 72 -9.28 -8.66 2.20
N LYS A 73 -8.20 -9.30 1.74
CA LYS A 73 -6.84 -9.08 2.26
C LYS A 73 -6.26 -7.73 1.84
N ILE A 74 -6.58 -7.25 0.65
CA ILE A 74 -6.24 -5.88 0.23
C ILE A 74 -6.92 -4.87 1.18
N VAL A 75 -8.20 -5.08 1.52
CA VAL A 75 -8.91 -4.21 2.48
C VAL A 75 -8.21 -4.19 3.85
N GLU A 76 -7.87 -5.36 4.39
CA GLU A 76 -7.12 -5.48 5.65
C GLU A 76 -5.78 -4.74 5.58
N TYR A 77 -5.04 -4.95 4.49
CA TYR A 77 -3.73 -4.34 4.26
C TYR A 77 -3.84 -2.81 4.18
N VAL A 78 -4.78 -2.27 3.40
CA VAL A 78 -5.03 -0.82 3.28
C VAL A 78 -5.38 -0.21 4.64
N LYS A 79 -6.31 -0.82 5.39
CA LYS A 79 -6.69 -0.34 6.73
C LYS A 79 -5.49 -0.32 7.68
N LYS A 80 -4.64 -1.37 7.64
CA LYS A 80 -3.43 -1.44 8.44
C LYS A 80 -2.39 -0.39 8.05
N SER A 81 -2.20 -0.14 6.76
CA SER A 81 -1.22 0.83 6.25
C SER A 81 -1.54 2.27 6.65
N PHE A 82 -2.81 2.60 6.85
CA PHE A 82 -3.26 3.95 7.24
C PHE A 82 -3.75 4.04 8.71
N ALA A 83 -3.46 3.03 9.53
CA ALA A 83 -3.95 2.97 10.91
C ALA A 83 -3.43 4.13 11.79
N GLU A 84 -2.26 4.69 11.47
CA GLU A 84 -1.65 5.81 12.21
C GLU A 84 -2.16 7.19 11.76
N ASP A 85 -2.78 7.29 10.58
CA ASP A 85 -3.15 8.55 9.91
C ASP A 85 -4.67 8.80 9.87
N GLN A 86 -5.41 8.31 10.89
CA GLN A 86 -6.89 8.37 10.92
C GLN A 86 -7.49 9.77 10.94
N ASN A 87 -6.71 10.80 11.29
CA ASN A 87 -7.19 12.18 11.35
C ASN A 87 -7.37 12.82 9.96
N ASN A 88 -6.58 12.39 8.97
CA ASN A 88 -6.54 13.01 7.65
C ASN A 88 -7.01 12.06 6.54
N ILE A 89 -7.19 10.77 6.86
CA ILE A 89 -7.56 9.74 5.89
C ILE A 89 -8.80 9.00 6.37
N THR A 90 -9.84 9.02 5.55
CA THR A 90 -11.07 8.24 5.75
C THR A 90 -11.11 7.12 4.73
N ILE A 91 -11.28 5.89 5.21
CA ILE A 91 -11.42 4.70 4.36
C ILE A 91 -12.86 4.18 4.49
N LYS A 92 -13.59 4.16 3.38
CA LYS A 92 -14.91 3.52 3.27
C LYS A 92 -14.76 2.28 2.40
N VAL A 93 -15.33 1.17 2.85
CA VAL A 93 -15.31 -0.10 2.13
C VAL A 93 -16.74 -0.48 1.80
N ILE A 94 -17.02 -0.71 0.52
CA ILE A 94 -18.30 -1.21 0.04
C ILE A 94 -18.08 -2.68 -0.32
N GLU A 95 -18.79 -3.55 0.40
CA GLU A 95 -18.65 -5.00 0.27
C GLU A 95 -19.97 -5.76 0.13
N ASP A 96 -21.09 -5.05 0.30
CA ASP A 96 -22.42 -5.57 0.10
C ASP A 96 -22.66 -5.82 -1.40
N GLU A 97 -23.03 -7.06 -1.75
CA GLU A 97 -23.22 -7.48 -3.14
C GLU A 97 -24.40 -6.77 -3.82
N GLU A 98 -25.46 -6.42 -3.08
CA GLU A 98 -26.60 -5.70 -3.60
C GLU A 98 -26.23 -4.24 -3.92
N VAL A 99 -25.49 -3.60 -3.00
CA VAL A 99 -24.96 -2.24 -3.23
C VAL A 99 -23.98 -2.24 -4.41
N ILE A 100 -23.09 -3.22 -4.50
CA ILE A 100 -22.15 -3.35 -5.63
C ILE A 100 -22.90 -3.61 -6.95
N ALA A 101 -23.96 -4.44 -6.95
CA ALA A 101 -24.77 -4.68 -8.14
C ALA A 101 -25.51 -3.42 -8.61
N GLN A 102 -25.97 -2.59 -7.68
CA GLN A 102 -26.68 -1.35 -7.98
C GLN A 102 -25.74 -0.22 -8.43
N GLU A 103 -24.67 0.04 -7.66
CA GLU A 103 -23.78 1.19 -7.87
C GLU A 103 -22.62 0.88 -8.84
N TYR A 104 -22.19 -0.37 -8.93
CA TYR A 104 -21.05 -0.82 -9.74
C TYR A 104 -21.39 -2.08 -10.59
N PRO A 105 -22.40 -2.00 -11.49
CA PRO A 105 -22.94 -3.18 -12.19
C PRO A 105 -21.90 -3.93 -13.03
N LEU A 106 -20.90 -3.22 -13.59
CA LEU A 106 -19.82 -3.87 -14.35
C LEU A 106 -18.87 -4.65 -13.44
N LEU A 107 -18.59 -4.16 -12.23
CA LEU A 107 -17.80 -4.90 -11.24
C LEU A 107 -18.56 -6.14 -10.76
N ALA A 108 -19.85 -5.99 -10.45
CA ALA A 108 -20.72 -7.11 -10.07
C ALA A 108 -20.77 -8.19 -11.15
N ALA A 109 -20.89 -7.78 -12.43
CA ALA A 109 -20.84 -8.70 -13.54
C ALA A 109 -19.51 -9.46 -13.58
N VAL A 110 -18.36 -8.81 -13.37
CA VAL A 110 -17.05 -9.47 -13.34
C VAL A 110 -16.91 -10.42 -12.14
N SER A 111 -17.40 -10.02 -10.97
CA SER A 111 -17.23 -10.80 -9.73
C SER A 111 -18.17 -11.99 -9.60
N ARG A 112 -19.19 -12.11 -10.46
CA ARG A 112 -20.24 -13.16 -10.40
C ARG A 112 -19.74 -14.59 -10.15
N ALA A 113 -18.59 -14.95 -10.73
CA ALA A 113 -18.00 -16.28 -10.57
C ALA A 113 -17.25 -16.47 -9.23
N ALA A 114 -16.80 -15.38 -8.63
CA ALA A 114 -16.05 -15.35 -7.37
C ALA A 114 -16.95 -15.20 -6.14
N ASN A 115 -18.22 -14.77 -6.30
CA ASN A 115 -19.13 -14.50 -5.18
C ASN A 115 -19.44 -15.72 -4.29
N ARG A 116 -19.10 -16.95 -4.74
CA ARG A 116 -19.26 -18.17 -3.92
C ARG A 116 -18.22 -18.29 -2.80
N ILE A 117 -17.13 -17.54 -2.87
CA ILE A 117 -16.04 -17.58 -1.89
C ILE A 117 -15.88 -16.18 -1.30
N ASP A 118 -16.16 -16.03 -0.01
CA ASP A 118 -16.18 -14.71 0.65
C ASP A 118 -14.89 -13.92 0.48
N GLN A 119 -13.74 -14.60 0.52
CA GLN A 119 -12.42 -13.99 0.34
C GLN A 119 -12.22 -13.36 -1.04
N HIS A 120 -12.89 -13.87 -2.07
CA HIS A 120 -12.77 -13.42 -3.46
C HIS A 120 -13.89 -12.48 -3.90
N LYS A 121 -14.87 -12.21 -3.03
CA LYS A 121 -15.95 -11.26 -3.32
C LYS A 121 -15.38 -9.89 -3.62
N ALA A 122 -16.03 -9.19 -4.55
CA ALA A 122 -15.64 -7.82 -4.90
C ALA A 122 -15.68 -6.90 -3.68
N ARG A 123 -14.75 -5.94 -3.66
CA ARG A 123 -14.64 -4.89 -2.65
C ARG A 123 -14.33 -3.58 -3.37
N VAL A 124 -15.06 -2.51 -3.06
CA VAL A 124 -14.69 -1.16 -3.47
C VAL A 124 -14.12 -0.45 -2.26
N VAL A 125 -12.91 0.10 -2.40
CA VAL A 125 -12.22 0.82 -1.33
C VAL A 125 -12.11 2.29 -1.73
N GLU A 126 -12.87 3.13 -1.05
CA GLU A 126 -12.86 4.58 -1.20
C GLU A 126 -11.92 5.18 -0.14
N ILE A 127 -10.82 5.78 -0.59
CA ILE A 127 -9.85 6.46 0.28
C ILE A 127 -9.99 7.97 0.06
N LYS A 128 -10.42 8.69 1.09
CA LYS A 128 -10.56 10.15 1.07
C LYS A 128 -9.48 10.79 1.93
N TYR A 129 -8.71 11.69 1.33
CA TYR A 129 -7.77 12.55 2.03
C TYR A 129 -8.43 13.91 2.35
N SER A 130 -8.33 14.35 3.59
CA SER A 130 -8.79 15.65 4.06
C SER A 130 -7.60 16.43 4.60
N SER A 131 -7.27 17.52 3.89
CA SER A 131 -6.19 18.46 4.22
C SER A 131 -6.71 19.69 4.95
#